data_AF-A0A7X9CIZ8-F1
#
_entry.id   AF-A0A7X9CIZ8-F1
#
_cell.length_a   1.000
_cell.length_b   1.000
_cell.length_c   1.000
_cell.angle_alpha   90.00
_cell.angle_beta   90.00
_cell.angle_gamma   90.00
#
_symmetry.space_group_name_H-M   'P 1'
#
loop_
_entity.id
_entity.type
_entity.pdbx_description
1 polymer ?
#
loop_
_entity_poly.entity_id
_entity_poly.type
_entity_poly.pdbx_seq_one_letter_code
_entity_poly.pdbx_strand_id
1 'polypeptide(L)'
;KVFMLTIGNLAMRLARSQFSGNFFACAGYELIDNLGFKTVAEGVQAARDKNADVVVLCSSDDEYVTYAPEAFDLLKDGSELFVVAGAPACMDDLKAHGIEHFINVRSNVLETLQMFNDKLL
;
A
#
# COMPACT_ATOMS: atom_id res chain seq x y z
N LYS A 1 -6.01 -1.45 -11.10
CA LYS A 1 -5.03 -2.47 -10.67
C LYS A 1 -4.42 -2.07 -9.34
N VAL A 2 -4.41 -2.98 -8.37
CA VAL A 2 -3.85 -2.75 -7.04
C VAL A 2 -2.66 -3.67 -6.86
N PHE A 3 -1.50 -3.10 -6.57
CA PHE A 3 -0.24 -3.82 -6.41
C PHE A 3 0.16 -3.91 -4.93
N MET A 4 0.43 -5.12 -4.47
CA MET A 4 0.92 -5.37 -3.11
C MET A 4 2.43 -5.18 -3.06
N LEU A 5 2.90 -4.08 -2.48
CA LEU A 5 4.32 -3.85 -2.23
C LEU A 5 4.72 -4.56 -0.93
N THR A 6 5.07 -5.85 -1.03
CA THR A 6 5.44 -6.68 0.13
C THR A 6 6.94 -6.59 0.41
N ILE A 7 7.31 -6.17 1.62
CA ILE A 7 8.72 -6.00 2.02
C ILE A 7 8.90 -6.24 3.52
N GLY A 8 10.11 -6.63 3.92
CA GLY A 8 10.46 -6.85 5.32
C GLY A 8 10.00 -8.21 5.85
N ASN A 9 9.53 -8.22 7.10
CA ASN A 9 9.17 -9.43 7.82
C ASN A 9 8.17 -10.33 7.05
N LEU A 10 8.53 -11.61 6.85
CA LEU A 10 7.75 -12.55 6.04
C LEU A 10 6.32 -12.77 6.55
N ALA A 11 6.15 -12.97 7.86
CA ALA A 11 4.84 -13.25 8.43
C ALA A 11 3.92 -12.02 8.31
N MET A 12 4.48 -10.84 8.61
CA MET A 12 3.72 -9.59 8.58
C MET A 12 3.36 -9.16 7.15
N ARG A 13 4.31 -9.21 6.21
CA ARG A 13 4.04 -8.83 4.83
C ARG A 13 2.97 -9.72 4.17
N LEU A 14 2.97 -11.02 4.47
CA LEU A 14 1.94 -11.96 3.99
C LEU A 14 0.56 -11.66 4.59
N ALA A 15 0.49 -11.44 5.91
CA ALA A 15 -0.77 -11.12 6.57
C ALA A 15 -1.36 -9.79 6.04
N ARG A 16 -0.51 -8.78 5.82
CA ARG A 16 -0.92 -7.48 5.29
C ARG A 16 -1.27 -7.52 3.81
N SER A 17 -0.56 -8.31 2.99
CA SER A 17 -0.92 -8.46 1.56
C SER A 17 -2.25 -9.18 1.41
N GLN A 18 -2.51 -10.23 2.19
CA GLN A 18 -3.79 -10.93 2.17
C GLN A 18 -4.94 -10.05 2.65
N PHE A 19 -4.76 -9.31 3.75
CA PHE A 19 -5.76 -8.35 4.23
C PHE A 19 -6.07 -7.30 3.16
N SER A 20 -5.03 -6.66 2.61
CA SER A 20 -5.18 -5.59 1.63
C SER A 20 -5.78 -6.09 0.32
N GLY A 21 -5.32 -7.25 -0.15
CA GLY A 21 -5.89 -7.91 -1.33
C GLY A 21 -7.38 -8.15 -1.16
N ASN A 22 -7.81 -8.76 -0.05
CA ASN A 22 -9.23 -8.97 0.22
C ASN A 22 -10.01 -7.66 0.35
N PHE A 23 -9.42 -6.62 0.95
CA PHE A 23 -10.05 -5.30 1.08
C PHE A 23 -10.38 -4.70 -0.29
N PHE A 24 -9.41 -4.68 -1.21
CA PHE A 24 -9.62 -4.15 -2.57
C PHE A 24 -10.41 -5.11 -3.47
N ALA A 25 -10.34 -6.43 -3.25
CA ALA A 25 -11.16 -7.40 -3.97
C ALA A 25 -12.66 -7.14 -3.80
N CYS A 26 -13.09 -6.57 -2.67
CA CYS A 26 -14.50 -6.22 -2.43
C CYS A 26 -15.08 -5.25 -3.49
N ALA A 27 -14.26 -4.41 -4.11
CA ALA A 27 -14.66 -3.50 -5.19
C ALA A 27 -14.31 -4.03 -6.60
N GLY A 28 -13.82 -5.27 -6.72
CA GLY A 28 -13.51 -5.90 -8.00
C GLY A 28 -12.21 -5.44 -8.66
N TYR A 29 -11.31 -4.83 -7.88
CA TYR A 29 -9.98 -4.45 -8.39
C TYR A 29 -9.16 -5.68 -8.82
N GLU A 30 -8.45 -5.57 -9.94
CA GLU A 30 -7.40 -6.53 -10.30
C GLU A 30 -6.23 -6.42 -9.32
N LEU A 31 -5.93 -7.51 -8.61
CA LEU A 31 -4.88 -7.59 -7.60
C LEU A 31 -3.60 -8.18 -8.18
N ILE A 32 -2.46 -7.56 -7.88
CA ILE A 32 -1.14 -8.06 -8.23
C ILE A 32 -0.37 -8.27 -6.92
N ASP A 33 -0.26 -9.52 -6.50
CA ASP A 33 0.53 -9.93 -5.33
C ASP A 33 1.84 -10.61 -5.76
N ASN A 34 2.80 -10.67 -4.84
CA ASN A 34 4.12 -11.23 -5.06
C ASN A 34 4.74 -11.75 -3.76
N LEU A 35 5.84 -12.48 -3.90
CA LEU A 35 6.50 -13.13 -2.76
C LEU A 35 7.30 -12.15 -1.88
N GLY A 36 7.50 -10.90 -2.31
CA GLY A 36 8.26 -9.88 -1.61
C GLY A 36 9.53 -9.42 -2.31
N PHE A 37 9.92 -8.18 -2.05
CA PHE A 37 11.09 -7.52 -2.61
C PHE A 37 12.23 -7.40 -1.60
N LYS A 38 13.46 -7.20 -2.10
CA LYS A 38 14.62 -6.94 -1.25
C LYS A 38 14.73 -5.48 -0.86
N THR A 39 14.30 -4.58 -1.75
CA THR A 39 14.33 -3.13 -1.55
C THR A 39 12.99 -2.52 -1.97
N VAL A 40 12.70 -1.33 -1.44
CA VAL A 40 11.48 -0.58 -1.80
C VAL A 40 11.53 -0.20 -3.29
N ALA A 41 12.69 0.26 -3.77
CA ALA A 41 12.89 0.65 -5.17
C ALA A 41 12.59 -0.48 -6.17
N GLU A 42 13.03 -1.71 -5.89
CA GLU A 42 12.70 -2.88 -6.74
C GLU A 42 11.19 -3.09 -6.84
N GLY A 43 10.49 -3.00 -5.70
CA GLY A 43 9.05 -3.21 -5.66
C GLY A 43 8.25 -2.07 -6.30
N VAL A 44 8.70 -0.82 -6.15
CA VAL A 44 8.10 0.33 -6.84
C VAL A 44 8.28 0.21 -8.35
N GLN A 45 9.47 -0.17 -8.83
CA GLN A 45 9.68 -0.40 -10.26
C GLN A 45 8.79 -1.53 -10.78
N ALA A 46 8.65 -2.62 -10.02
CA ALA A 46 7.74 -3.70 -10.40
C ALA A 46 6.27 -3.26 -10.45
N ALA A 47 5.83 -2.35 -9.57
CA ALA A 47 4.50 -1.77 -9.61
C ALA A 47 4.28 -0.93 -10.88
N ARG A 48 5.28 -0.10 -11.24
CA ARG A 48 5.30 0.73 -12.46
C ARG A 48 5.21 -0.12 -13.73
N ASP A 49 6.02 -1.17 -13.81
CA ASP A 49 6.05 -2.07 -14.97
C ASP A 49 4.70 -2.78 -15.19
N LYS A 50 3.91 -2.94 -14.12
CA LYS A 50 2.57 -3.52 -14.18
C LYS A 50 1.46 -2.50 -14.43
N ASN A 51 1.81 -1.20 -14.50
CA ASN A 51 0.87 -0.10 -14.60
C ASN A 51 -0.18 -0.20 -13.49
N ALA A 52 0.28 -0.31 -12.24
CA ALA A 52 -0.60 -0.28 -11.08
C ALA A 52 -1.26 1.10 -10.97
N ASP A 53 -2.49 1.16 -10.48
CA ASP A 53 -3.20 2.41 -10.17
C ASP A 53 -3.12 2.72 -8.67
N VAL A 54 -2.96 1.67 -7.86
CA VAL A 54 -2.80 1.76 -6.40
C VAL A 54 -1.64 0.87 -5.98
N VAL A 55 -0.77 1.39 -5.11
CA VAL A 55 0.34 0.64 -4.52
C VAL A 55 0.13 0.56 -3.01
N VAL A 56 0.02 -0.65 -2.48
CA VAL A 56 -0.26 -0.90 -1.07
C VAL A 56 0.98 -1.47 -0.39
N LEU A 57 1.59 -0.70 0.52
CA LEU A 57 2.74 -1.13 1.30
C LEU A 57 2.34 -2.10 2.40
N CYS A 58 2.83 -3.33 2.28
CA CYS A 58 2.55 -4.44 3.18
C CYS A 58 3.85 -4.85 3.90
N SER A 59 3.99 -4.41 5.15
CA SER A 59 5.17 -4.68 5.98
C SER A 59 4.76 -4.80 7.47
N SER A 60 5.73 -4.88 8.38
CA SER A 60 5.46 -4.79 9.81
C SER A 60 5.34 -3.34 10.29
N ASP A 61 4.71 -3.15 11.44
CA ASP A 61 4.48 -1.80 11.99
C ASP A 61 5.80 -1.08 12.31
N ASP A 62 6.83 -1.81 12.75
CA ASP A 62 8.16 -1.28 13.08
C ASP A 62 8.94 -0.85 11.82
N GLU A 63 8.70 -1.52 10.69
CA GLU A 63 9.41 -1.28 9.43
C GLU A 63 8.83 -0.09 8.65
N TYR A 64 7.60 0.34 8.94
CA TYR A 64 6.96 1.47 8.24
C TYR A 64 7.67 2.80 8.45
N VAL A 65 8.36 3.01 9.57
CA VAL A 65 9.15 4.24 9.82
C VAL A 65 10.19 4.47 8.72
N THR A 66 10.73 3.38 8.15
CA THR A 66 11.74 3.44 7.09
C THR A 66 11.11 3.30 5.71
N TYR A 67 10.29 2.25 5.52
CA TYR A 67 9.83 1.90 4.18
C TYR A 67 8.69 2.77 3.65
N ALA A 68 7.84 3.33 4.52
CA ALA A 68 6.72 4.13 4.04
C ALA A 68 7.15 5.49 3.47
N PRO A 69 8.04 6.27 4.13
CA PRO A 69 8.60 7.48 3.52
C PRO A 69 9.37 7.20 2.23
N GLU A 70 10.20 6.15 2.21
CA GLU A 70 10.97 5.75 1.03
C GLU A 70 10.05 5.37 -0.15
N ALA A 71 9.03 4.54 0.09
CA ALA A 71 8.06 4.16 -0.94
C ALA A 71 7.29 5.38 -1.47
N PHE A 72 6.85 6.25 -0.55
CA PHE A 72 6.11 7.45 -0.91
C PHE A 72 6.95 8.38 -1.77
N ASP A 73 8.20 8.64 -1.37
CA ASP A 73 9.12 9.51 -2.11
C ASP A 73 9.42 8.98 -3.51
N LEU A 74 9.54 7.66 -3.68
CA LEU A 74 9.73 7.03 -5.00
C LEU A 74 8.47 7.02 -5.87
N LEU A 75 7.28 7.11 -5.27
CA LEU A 75 6.00 7.13 -5.99
C LEU A 75 5.49 8.54 -6.28
N LYS A 76 6.03 9.58 -5.62
CA LYS A 76 5.62 10.99 -5.77
C LYS A 76 5.51 11.47 -7.21
N ASP A 77 6.40 11.01 -8.09
CA ASP A 77 6.46 11.46 -9.48
C ASP A 77 5.47 10.75 -10.41
N GLY A 78 4.58 9.90 -9.89
CA GLY A 78 3.57 9.28 -10.74
C GLY A 78 2.16 9.25 -10.18
N SER A 79 1.29 8.60 -10.93
CA SER A 79 -0.16 8.72 -10.77
C SER A 79 -0.78 7.73 -9.79
N GLU A 80 -0.01 6.82 -9.22
CA GLU A 80 -0.52 5.78 -8.34
C GLU A 80 -0.87 6.33 -6.97
N LEU A 81 -1.99 5.85 -6.45
CA LEU A 81 -2.36 6.10 -5.07
C LEU A 81 -1.52 5.20 -4.16
N PHE A 82 -0.74 5.82 -3.27
CA PHE A 82 0.03 5.11 -2.27
C PHE A 82 -0.79 4.86 -1.00
N VAL A 83 -0.79 3.62 -0.51
CA VAL A 83 -1.58 3.20 0.65
C VAL A 83 -0.71 2.40 1.62
N VAL A 84 -0.85 2.67 2.92
CA VAL A 84 -0.20 1.88 3.97
C VAL A 84 -1.19 0.89 4.58
N ALA A 85 -0.83 -0.40 4.60
CA ALA A 85 -1.65 -1.47 5.17
C ALA A 85 -1.48 -1.62 6.69
N GLY A 86 -2.06 -0.73 7.46
CA GLY A 86 -2.04 -0.83 8.91
C GLY A 86 -2.41 0.46 9.62
N ALA A 87 -2.23 0.42 10.94
CA ALA A 87 -2.31 1.62 11.77
C ALA A 87 -1.08 1.69 12.69
N PRO A 88 0.12 1.93 12.13
CA PRO A 88 1.34 1.95 12.92
C PRO A 88 1.34 3.13 13.89
N ALA A 89 2.10 3.02 14.97
CA ALA A 89 2.24 4.10 15.95
C ALA A 89 2.82 5.39 15.34
N CYS A 90 3.62 5.27 14.27
CA CYS A 90 4.18 6.40 13.51
C CYS A 90 3.20 7.00 12.49
N MET A 91 1.92 6.63 12.48
CA MET A 91 0.95 7.11 11.49
C MET A 91 0.91 8.65 11.40
N ASP A 92 0.99 9.36 12.52
CA ASP A 92 0.93 10.83 12.50
C ASP A 92 2.18 11.45 11.86
N ASP A 93 3.36 10.85 12.06
CA ASP A 93 4.58 11.26 11.37
C ASP A 93 4.51 10.97 9.86
N LEU A 94 3.95 9.81 9.48
CA LEU A 94 3.75 9.46 8.09
C LEU A 94 2.77 10.40 7.39
N LYS A 95 1.70 10.81 8.08
CA LYS A 95 0.77 11.84 7.60
C LYS A 95 1.45 13.19 7.45
N ALA A 96 2.31 13.57 8.40
CA ALA A 96 3.09 14.80 8.30
C ALA A 96 4.06 14.79 7.11
N HIS A 97 4.54 13.61 6.69
CA HIS A 97 5.33 13.41 5.46
C HIS A 97 4.50 13.50 4.17
N GLY A 98 3.16 13.54 4.28
CA GLY A 98 2.22 13.65 3.17
C GLY A 98 1.53 12.34 2.77
N ILE A 99 1.71 11.25 3.54
CA ILE A 99 1.01 9.99 3.27
C ILE A 99 -0.43 10.11 3.77
N GLU A 100 -1.38 10.06 2.84
CA GLU A 100 -2.81 10.31 3.16
C GLU A 100 -3.61 9.02 3.40
N HIS A 101 -3.24 7.92 2.74
CA HIS A 101 -4.11 6.75 2.66
C HIS A 101 -3.61 5.59 3.52
N PHE A 102 -4.49 5.13 4.41
CA PHE A 102 -4.25 4.01 5.31
C PHE A 102 -5.46 3.08 5.31
N ILE A 103 -5.23 1.78 5.22
CA ILE A 103 -6.28 0.77 5.39
C ILE A 103 -5.96 -0.13 6.57
N ASN A 104 -6.96 -0.38 7.42
CA ASN A 104 -6.84 -1.26 8.58
C ASN A 104 -8.19 -1.87 8.94
N VAL A 105 -8.22 -2.73 9.95
CA VAL A 105 -9.41 -3.48 10.37
C VAL A 105 -10.57 -2.61 10.87
N ARG A 106 -10.33 -1.33 11.18
CA ARG A 106 -11.35 -0.35 11.58
C ARG A 106 -11.75 0.59 10.43
N SER A 107 -11.13 0.48 9.26
CA SER A 107 -11.51 1.29 8.09
C SER A 107 -12.93 0.98 7.66
N ASN A 108 -13.73 2.00 7.39
CA ASN A 108 -15.02 1.82 6.73
C ASN A 108 -14.77 1.42 5.27
N VAL A 109 -14.93 0.12 4.99
CA VAL A 109 -14.56 -0.49 3.71
C VAL A 109 -15.31 0.17 2.54
N LEU A 110 -16.61 0.41 2.69
CA LEU A 110 -17.42 0.97 1.61
C LEU A 110 -16.97 2.40 1.24
N GLU A 111 -16.91 3.28 2.23
CA GLU A 111 -16.52 4.69 2.02
C GLU A 111 -15.09 4.81 1.49
N THR A 112 -14.19 3.97 2.00
CA THR A 112 -12.79 3.98 1.58
C THR A 112 -12.64 3.53 0.13
N LEU A 113 -13.33 2.46 -0.28
CA LEU A 113 -13.29 1.99 -1.67
C LEU A 113 -13.98 2.96 -2.64
N GLN A 114 -15.06 3.62 -2.23
CA GLN A 114 -15.68 4.68 -3.01
C GLN A 114 -14.69 5.83 -3.26
N MET A 115 -13.98 6.28 -2.23
CA MET A 115 -12.96 7.32 -2.35
C MET A 115 -11.85 6.93 -3.34
N PHE A 116 -11.38 5.68 -3.30
CA PHE A 116 -10.38 5.21 -4.27
C PHE A 116 -10.94 5.13 -5.69
N ASN A 117 -12.19 4.70 -5.88
CA ASN A 117 -12.83 4.70 -7.19
C ASN A 117 -12.94 6.11 -7.77
N ASP A 118 -13.41 7.08 -6.97
CA ASP A 118 -13.60 8.47 -7.41
C ASP A 118 -12.28 9.16 -7.81
N LYS A 119 -11.15 8.75 -7.22
CA LYS A 119 -9.82 9.26 -7.57
C LYS A 119 -9.24 8.63 -8.84
N LEU A 120 -9.76 7.47 -9.27
CA LEU A 120 -9.24 6.69 -10.41
C LEU A 120 -10.13 6.79 -11.67
N LEU A 121 -11.30 7.43 -11.56
CA LEU A 121 -12.24 7.71 -12.66
C LEU A 121 -12.05 9.15 -13.16
#